data_AF-A0AAV2IJF1-F1
#
_entry.id   AF-A0AAV2IJF1-F1
#
_cell.length_a   1.000
_cell.length_b   1.000
_cell.length_c   1.000
_cell.angle_alpha   90.00
_cell.angle_beta   90.00
_cell.angle_gamma   90.00
#
_symmetry.space_group_name_H-M   'P 1'
#
loop_
_entity.id
_entity.type
_entity.pdbx_description
1 polymer ?
#
loop_
_entity_poly.entity_id
_entity_poly.type
_entity_poly.pdbx_seq_one_letter_code
_entity_poly.pdbx_strand_id
1 'polypeptide(L)'
;MAIAGVWPEVFSHNHVTRQCAMSPVLDYLLRDTYKSHPKVLRQVQCVLQRLCSWDTRQTTVQPEKLLKTLYEKLLFHFANEKHSLNPGYIFEVSKAIELLLIYQGAAWTMGNFTQRILLSLAMKWEHNGDTEKGPSPELVVAMMGVFRAVIAVQPLLVNSPKMISQIFERFIDRKSTNMSVELAYVNALLEISPYNPEKCLDLLRKWQDNNKGKVPNQTFSNFLQVRTMLSQKSGRGRDSKR
;
A
#
# COMPACT_ATOMS: atom_id res chain seq x y z
N MET A 1 6.33 13.17 4.77
CA MET A 1 6.75 13.62 6.12
C MET A 1 5.79 13.10 7.21
N ALA A 2 5.44 11.79 7.19
CA ALA A 2 4.47 11.19 8.13
C ALA A 2 5.07 10.10 9.03
N ILE A 3 6.33 9.70 8.77
CA ILE A 3 7.02 8.64 9.51
C ILE A 3 7.36 9.13 10.94
N ALA A 4 7.66 10.42 11.14
CA ALA A 4 8.05 10.98 12.44
C ALA A 4 6.96 10.93 13.53
N GLY A 5 5.67 10.93 13.16
CA GLY A 5 4.56 11.03 14.12
C GLY A 5 4.22 9.72 14.86
N VAL A 6 4.65 8.56 14.34
CA VAL A 6 4.27 7.23 14.87
C VAL A 6 5.31 6.72 15.88
N TRP A 7 6.55 7.21 15.82
CA TRP A 7 7.64 6.75 16.68
C TRP A 7 7.40 6.97 18.17
N PRO A 8 6.92 8.16 18.62
CA PRO A 8 6.73 8.38 20.06
C PRO A 8 5.74 7.39 20.64
N GLU A 9 4.65 7.08 19.92
CA GLU A 9 3.65 6.11 20.36
C GLU A 9 4.19 4.69 20.35
N VAL A 10 4.90 4.26 19.29
CA VAL A 10 5.50 2.91 19.22
C VAL A 10 6.49 2.67 20.37
N PHE A 11 7.21 3.70 20.81
CA PHE A 11 8.15 3.62 21.93
C PHE A 11 7.52 3.89 23.31
N SER A 12 6.40 4.62 23.40
CA SER A 12 5.72 4.93 24.66
C SER A 12 4.73 3.87 25.10
N HIS A 13 4.33 2.96 24.21
CA HIS A 13 3.47 1.84 24.57
C HIS A 13 4.26 0.83 25.40
N ASN A 14 3.96 0.77 26.70
CA ASN A 14 4.40 -0.32 27.56
C ASN A 14 4.00 -1.67 26.94
N HIS A 15 4.99 -2.43 26.48
CA HIS A 15 4.86 -3.75 25.84
C HIS A 15 4.14 -4.82 26.68
N VAL A 16 3.75 -4.50 27.92
CA VAL A 16 3.13 -5.43 28.86
C VAL A 16 1.67 -5.71 28.51
N THR A 17 0.96 -4.85 27.78
CA THR A 17 -0.51 -5.00 27.62
C THR A 17 -1.10 -4.80 26.21
N ARG A 18 -0.36 -4.37 25.18
CA ARG A 18 -0.88 -4.28 23.79
C ARG A 18 0.12 -4.76 22.75
N GLN A 19 -0.34 -5.61 21.82
CA GLN A 19 0.46 -6.09 20.68
C GLN A 19 0.64 -4.97 19.64
N CYS A 20 1.77 -4.27 19.69
CA CYS A 20 2.23 -3.34 18.66
C CYS A 20 2.56 -4.12 17.37
N ALA A 21 1.90 -3.80 16.26
CA ALA A 21 2.13 -4.40 14.95
C ALA A 21 3.45 -3.90 14.31
N MET A 22 3.93 -2.73 14.71
CA MET A 22 5.18 -2.15 14.21
C MET A 22 6.44 -2.85 14.77
N SER A 23 6.41 -3.30 16.03
CA SER A 23 7.60 -3.84 16.71
C SER A 23 8.28 -5.00 15.96
N PRO A 24 7.57 -6.01 15.42
CA PRO A 24 8.21 -7.09 14.67
C PRO A 24 8.87 -6.63 13.37
N VAL A 25 8.33 -5.59 12.71
CA VAL A 25 8.95 -4.98 11.52
C VAL A 25 10.23 -4.30 11.90
N LEU A 26 10.21 -3.44 12.93
CA LEU A 26 11.42 -2.75 13.34
C LEU A 26 12.52 -3.70 13.86
N ASP A 27 12.16 -4.77 14.58
CA ASP A 27 13.12 -5.80 15.00
C ASP A 27 13.77 -6.47 13.79
N TYR A 28 12.97 -6.84 12.77
CA TYR A 28 13.48 -7.36 11.52
C TYR A 28 14.46 -6.37 10.84
N LEU A 29 14.08 -5.09 10.72
CA LEU A 29 14.93 -4.05 10.11
C LEU A 29 16.25 -3.90 10.85
N LEU A 30 16.23 -3.81 12.19
CA LEU A 30 17.43 -3.67 13.02
C LEU A 30 18.38 -4.85 12.83
N ARG A 31 17.83 -6.08 12.88
CA ARG A 31 18.61 -7.30 12.73
C ARG A 31 19.23 -7.42 11.35
N ASP A 32 18.48 -7.07 10.31
CA ASP A 32 18.96 -7.11 8.94
C ASP A 32 20.02 -6.04 8.68
N THR A 33 19.80 -4.80 9.16
CA THR A 33 20.74 -3.68 9.06
C THR A 33 22.08 -4.00 9.73
N TYR A 34 22.06 -4.60 10.92
CA TYR A 34 23.26 -4.94 11.68
C TYR A 34 23.68 -6.41 11.55
N LYS A 35 23.19 -7.13 10.52
CA LYS A 35 23.49 -8.56 10.31
C LYS A 35 25.00 -8.84 10.23
N SER A 36 25.74 -7.92 9.62
CA SER A 36 27.21 -8.00 9.50
C SER A 36 27.97 -7.51 10.75
N HIS A 37 27.27 -6.90 11.72
CA HIS A 37 27.85 -6.25 12.90
C HIS A 37 27.21 -6.75 14.22
N PRO A 38 27.38 -8.04 14.58
CA PRO A 38 26.67 -8.65 15.70
C PRO A 38 26.97 -8.01 17.07
N LYS A 39 28.16 -7.43 17.25
CA LYS A 39 28.51 -6.69 18.48
C LYS A 39 27.69 -5.40 18.62
N VAL A 40 27.53 -4.66 17.52
CA VAL A 40 26.72 -3.43 17.47
C VAL A 40 25.25 -3.77 17.68
N LEU A 41 24.75 -4.82 17.02
CA LEU A 41 23.38 -5.29 17.21
C LEU A 41 23.10 -5.59 18.69
N ARG A 42 23.98 -6.34 19.39
CA ARG A 42 23.80 -6.63 20.82
C ARG A 42 23.77 -5.37 21.69
N GLN A 43 24.62 -4.38 21.39
CA GLN A 43 24.63 -3.10 22.10
C GLN A 43 23.31 -2.35 21.90
N VAL A 44 22.85 -2.24 20.64
CA VAL A 44 21.57 -1.61 20.30
C VAL A 44 20.41 -2.33 20.99
N GLN A 45 20.34 -3.66 20.91
CA GLN A 45 19.31 -4.45 21.59
C GLN A 45 19.32 -4.26 23.11
N CYS A 46 20.51 -4.16 23.72
CA CYS A 46 20.65 -3.88 25.15
C CYS A 46 20.12 -2.48 25.52
N VAL A 47 20.44 -1.46 24.72
CA VAL A 47 19.95 -0.09 24.92
C VAL A 47 18.44 -0.02 24.75
N LEU A 48 17.88 -0.63 23.70
CA LEU A 48 16.44 -0.68 23.46
C LEU A 48 15.68 -1.40 24.57
N GLN A 49 16.23 -2.52 25.08
CA GLN A 49 15.65 -3.22 26.22
C GLN A 49 15.65 -2.35 27.49
N ARG A 50 16.76 -1.65 27.77
CA ARG A 50 16.91 -0.87 29.01
C ARG A 50 16.11 0.43 29.00
N LEU A 51 16.03 1.11 27.84
CA LEU A 51 15.36 2.42 27.73
C LEU A 51 13.89 2.29 27.35
N CYS A 52 13.54 1.31 26.51
CA CYS A 52 12.22 1.21 25.90
C CYS A 52 11.47 -0.07 26.30
N SER A 53 12.04 -0.92 27.16
CA SER A 53 11.51 -2.25 27.49
C SER A 53 11.22 -3.12 26.26
N TRP A 54 11.90 -2.86 25.16
CA TRP A 54 11.63 -3.51 23.88
C TRP A 54 12.51 -4.74 23.72
N ASP A 55 11.89 -5.91 23.91
CA ASP A 55 12.55 -7.20 23.72
C ASP A 55 12.64 -7.57 22.25
N THR A 56 13.79 -7.21 21.69
CA THR A 56 14.20 -7.51 20.32
C THR A 56 14.89 -8.87 20.22
N ARG A 57 14.92 -9.71 21.27
CA ARG A 57 15.63 -11.01 21.26
C ARG A 57 14.86 -12.13 20.55
N GLN A 58 13.63 -11.87 20.11
CA GLN A 58 12.79 -12.84 19.41
C GLN A 58 13.43 -13.34 18.09
N THR A 59 12.99 -14.52 17.64
CA THR A 59 13.52 -15.17 16.44
C THR A 59 13.19 -14.34 15.20
N THR A 60 14.20 -14.07 14.35
CA THR A 60 14.00 -13.29 13.11
C THR A 60 12.93 -13.94 12.24
N VAL A 61 11.81 -13.25 12.05
CA VAL A 61 10.75 -13.68 11.14
C VAL A 61 11.15 -13.29 9.71
N GLN A 62 11.04 -14.23 8.77
CA GLN A 62 11.26 -13.94 7.35
C GLN A 62 10.31 -12.82 6.87
N PRO A 63 10.75 -11.88 6.03
CA PRO A 63 9.95 -10.72 5.65
C PRO A 63 8.64 -11.10 4.97
N GLU A 64 8.60 -12.21 4.22
CA GLU A 64 7.38 -12.72 3.59
C GLU A 64 6.34 -13.18 4.62
N LYS A 65 6.81 -13.87 5.68
CA LYS A 65 5.94 -14.31 6.79
C LYS A 65 5.42 -13.10 7.55
N LEU A 66 6.27 -12.10 7.76
CA LEU A 66 5.87 -10.88 8.45
C LEU A 66 4.82 -10.09 7.67
N LEU A 67 5.03 -9.89 6.36
CA LEU A 67 4.05 -9.25 5.48
C LEU A 67 2.71 -10.02 5.50
N LYS A 68 2.76 -11.35 5.42
CA LYS A 68 1.57 -12.19 5.49
C LYS A 68 0.83 -12.01 6.82
N THR A 69 1.53 -12.05 7.95
CA THR A 69 0.92 -11.86 9.27
C THR A 69 0.30 -10.47 9.43
N LEU A 70 0.95 -9.41 8.93
CA LEU A 70 0.38 -8.05 8.96
C LEU A 70 -0.87 -7.93 8.09
N TYR A 71 -0.87 -8.54 6.90
CA TYR A 71 -2.04 -8.59 6.05
C TYR A 71 -3.20 -9.39 6.67
N GLU A 72 -2.91 -10.53 7.30
CA GLU A 72 -3.89 -11.33 8.04
C GLU A 72 -4.48 -10.58 9.24
N LYS A 73 -3.68 -9.75 9.92
CA LYS A 73 -4.18 -8.85 10.97
C LYS A 73 -5.19 -7.84 10.44
N LEU A 74 -4.95 -7.25 9.26
CA LEU A 74 -5.94 -6.38 8.61
C LEU A 74 -7.20 -7.15 8.22
N LEU A 75 -7.05 -8.30 7.58
CA LEU A 75 -8.19 -9.16 7.19
C LEU A 75 -9.06 -9.51 8.40
N PHE A 76 -8.44 -9.97 9.49
CA PHE A 76 -9.15 -10.31 10.72
C PHE A 76 -9.87 -9.11 11.33
N HIS A 77 -9.22 -7.94 11.35
CA HIS A 77 -9.80 -6.74 11.92
C HIS A 77 -11.00 -6.23 11.11
N PHE A 78 -10.94 -6.32 9.78
CA PHE A 78 -12.06 -5.92 8.93
C PHE A 78 -13.18 -6.97 8.83
N ALA A 79 -12.89 -8.24 9.11
CA ALA A 79 -13.92 -9.30 9.14
C ALA A 79 -14.72 -9.33 10.44
N ASN A 80 -14.21 -8.75 11.54
CA ASN A 80 -14.85 -8.82 12.85
C ASN A 80 -15.42 -7.46 13.27
N GLU A 81 -16.71 -7.24 12.99
CA GLU A 81 -17.47 -6.04 13.38
C GLU A 81 -17.49 -5.78 14.90
N LYS A 82 -17.21 -6.80 15.73
CA LYS A 82 -17.16 -6.70 17.19
C LYS A 82 -15.97 -5.89 17.72
N HIS A 83 -14.91 -5.73 16.92
CA HIS A 83 -13.90 -4.73 17.21
C HIS A 83 -14.39 -3.43 16.59
N SER A 84 -14.92 -2.52 17.42
CA SER A 84 -15.12 -1.13 17.00
C SER A 84 -13.88 -0.71 16.23
N LEU A 85 -14.02 -0.42 14.93
CA LEU A 85 -12.91 -0.19 14.00
C LEU A 85 -11.89 0.71 14.69
N ASN A 86 -10.79 0.15 15.23
CA ASN A 86 -9.79 0.96 15.93
C ASN A 86 -8.92 1.59 14.84
N PRO A 87 -9.15 2.86 14.48
CA PRO A 87 -8.50 3.43 13.31
C PRO A 87 -7.00 3.55 13.53
N GLY A 88 -6.57 3.72 14.79
CA GLY A 88 -5.16 3.73 15.19
C GLY A 88 -4.48 2.40 14.91
N TYR A 89 -5.12 1.27 15.22
CA TYR A 89 -4.55 -0.05 14.95
C TYR A 89 -4.45 -0.35 13.45
N ILE A 90 -5.49 -0.04 12.67
CA ILE A 90 -5.46 -0.19 11.20
C ILE A 90 -4.31 0.65 10.62
N PHE A 91 -4.22 1.91 11.03
CA PHE A 91 -3.18 2.81 10.59
C PHE A 91 -1.78 2.28 10.94
N GLU A 92 -1.58 1.79 12.16
CA GLU A 92 -0.31 1.22 12.61
C GLU A 92 0.08 0.00 11.77
N VAL A 93 -0.83 -0.94 11.52
CA VAL A 93 -0.57 -2.12 10.69
C VAL A 93 -0.28 -1.71 9.24
N SER A 94 -1.03 -0.76 8.67
CA SER A 94 -0.76 -0.22 7.34
C SER A 94 0.64 0.40 7.26
N LYS A 95 1.05 1.18 8.26
CA LYS A 95 2.40 1.77 8.31
C LYS A 95 3.50 0.73 8.50
N ALA A 96 3.24 -0.33 9.26
CA ALA A 96 4.17 -1.45 9.40
C ALA A 96 4.38 -2.17 8.06
N ILE A 97 3.30 -2.36 7.28
CA ILE A 97 3.40 -2.89 5.91
C ILE A 97 4.19 -1.93 5.02
N GLU A 98 3.82 -0.64 4.98
CA GLU A 98 4.53 0.37 4.18
C GLU A 98 6.04 0.37 4.46
N LEU A 99 6.43 0.38 5.74
CA LEU A 99 7.83 0.38 6.15
C LEU A 99 8.57 -0.88 5.67
N LEU A 100 7.95 -2.05 5.83
CA LEU A 100 8.53 -3.31 5.38
C LEU A 100 8.74 -3.31 3.85
N LEU A 101 7.74 -2.87 3.09
CA LEU A 101 7.81 -2.76 1.63
C LEU A 101 8.89 -1.77 1.18
N ILE A 102 8.96 -0.61 1.84
CA ILE A 102 9.96 0.41 1.55
C ILE A 102 11.38 -0.10 1.83
N TYR A 103 11.57 -0.84 2.93
CA TYR A 103 12.86 -1.39 3.31
C TYR A 103 13.35 -2.49 2.33
N GLN A 104 12.46 -3.39 1.90
CA GLN A 104 12.81 -4.51 1.02
C GLN A 104 13.15 -4.10 -0.43
N GLY A 105 12.71 -2.92 -0.86
CA GLY A 105 12.96 -2.43 -2.22
C GLY A 105 11.90 -2.84 -3.25
N ALA A 106 11.92 -2.14 -4.39
CA ALA A 106 10.87 -2.22 -5.41
C ALA A 106 10.66 -3.61 -6.02
N ALA A 107 11.73 -4.38 -6.24
CA ALA A 107 11.63 -5.73 -6.81
C ALA A 107 10.89 -6.70 -5.87
N TRP A 108 11.21 -6.66 -4.59
CA TRP A 108 10.57 -7.48 -3.58
C TRP A 108 9.11 -7.07 -3.39
N THR A 109 8.83 -5.76 -3.30
CA THR A 109 7.46 -5.21 -3.24
C THR A 109 6.62 -5.67 -4.42
N MET A 110 7.15 -5.61 -5.64
CA MET A 110 6.42 -6.04 -6.83
C MET A 110 6.05 -7.53 -6.77
N GLY A 111 6.97 -8.40 -6.35
CA GLY A 111 6.74 -9.84 -6.27
C GLY A 111 5.85 -10.26 -5.09
N ASN A 112 6.07 -9.69 -3.90
CA ASN A 112 5.43 -10.17 -2.67
C ASN A 112 4.17 -9.41 -2.28
N PHE A 113 4.07 -8.12 -2.61
CA PHE A 113 2.89 -7.32 -2.31
C PHE A 113 1.99 -7.16 -3.53
N THR A 114 2.54 -6.65 -4.63
CA THR A 114 1.72 -6.33 -5.81
C THR A 114 1.17 -7.58 -6.50
N GLN A 115 2.04 -8.54 -6.85
CA GLN A 115 1.63 -9.74 -7.60
C GLN A 115 0.94 -10.81 -6.75
N ARG A 116 1.18 -10.84 -5.43
CA ARG A 116 0.59 -11.84 -4.54
C ARG A 116 -0.62 -11.31 -3.77
N ILE A 117 -0.46 -10.17 -3.11
CA ILE A 117 -1.51 -9.64 -2.22
C ILE A 117 -2.50 -8.78 -3.00
N LEU A 118 -2.04 -7.73 -3.68
CA LEU A 118 -2.94 -6.83 -4.41
C LEU A 118 -3.64 -7.52 -5.57
N LEU A 119 -2.93 -8.35 -6.34
CA LEU A 119 -3.57 -9.13 -7.41
C LEU A 119 -4.60 -10.13 -6.85
N SER A 120 -4.30 -10.82 -5.75
CA SER A 120 -5.29 -11.70 -5.10
C SER A 120 -6.51 -10.92 -4.62
N LEU A 121 -6.30 -9.75 -4.02
CA LEU A 121 -7.37 -8.85 -3.62
C LEU A 121 -8.21 -8.40 -4.82
N ALA A 122 -7.58 -8.03 -5.94
CA ALA A 122 -8.24 -7.62 -7.18
C ALA A 122 -9.05 -8.76 -7.81
N MET A 123 -8.51 -9.98 -7.85
CA MET A 123 -9.25 -11.16 -8.35
C MET A 123 -10.46 -11.48 -7.48
N LYS A 124 -10.33 -11.39 -6.14
CA LYS A 124 -11.46 -11.57 -5.23
C LYS A 124 -12.52 -10.47 -5.41
N TRP A 125 -12.08 -9.23 -5.60
CA TRP A 125 -12.98 -8.10 -5.87
C TRP A 125 -13.72 -8.25 -7.19
N GLU A 126 -13.06 -8.67 -8.25
CA GLU A 126 -13.69 -8.92 -9.55
C GLU A 126 -14.79 -9.99 -9.46
N HIS A 127 -14.51 -11.09 -8.76
CA HIS A 127 -15.45 -12.22 -8.64
C HIS A 127 -16.63 -11.91 -7.73
N ASN A 128 -16.37 -11.28 -6.58
CA ASN A 128 -17.37 -11.13 -5.52
C ASN A 128 -17.84 -9.68 -5.31
N GLY A 129 -17.08 -8.67 -5.72
CA GLY A 129 -17.38 -7.26 -5.49
C GLY A 129 -17.61 -6.92 -4.02
N ASP A 130 -18.56 -6.02 -3.77
CA ASP A 130 -19.01 -5.60 -2.44
C ASP A 130 -20.09 -6.53 -1.85
N THR A 131 -19.88 -7.85 -1.98
CA THR A 131 -20.76 -8.85 -1.36
C THR A 131 -20.13 -9.39 -0.08
N GLU A 132 -20.90 -10.09 0.75
CA GLU A 132 -20.40 -10.75 1.98
C GLU A 132 -19.24 -11.71 1.74
N LYS A 133 -19.10 -12.24 0.52
CA LYS A 133 -18.01 -13.14 0.11
C LYS A 133 -16.80 -12.40 -0.46
N GLY A 134 -16.92 -11.10 -0.68
CA GLY A 134 -15.90 -10.22 -1.22
C GLY A 134 -14.95 -9.69 -0.15
N PRO A 135 -13.90 -8.95 -0.56
CA PRO A 135 -13.11 -8.18 0.37
C PRO A 135 -13.94 -7.03 0.93
N SER A 136 -13.76 -6.69 2.21
CA SER A 136 -14.42 -5.50 2.76
C SER A 136 -13.97 -4.23 2.02
N PRO A 137 -14.87 -3.26 1.80
CA PRO A 137 -14.54 -1.95 1.23
C PRO A 137 -13.35 -1.27 1.92
N GLU A 138 -13.31 -1.31 3.25
CA GLU A 138 -12.29 -0.66 4.07
C GLU A 138 -10.92 -1.32 3.88
N LEU A 139 -10.87 -2.63 3.69
CA LEU A 139 -9.64 -3.33 3.37
C LEU A 139 -9.10 -2.87 2.02
N VAL A 140 -9.95 -2.76 1.00
CA VAL A 140 -9.52 -2.29 -0.33
C VAL A 140 -8.96 -0.86 -0.24
N VAL A 141 -9.65 0.03 0.47
CA VAL A 141 -9.18 1.40 0.70
C VAL A 141 -7.83 1.41 1.42
N ALA A 142 -7.68 0.64 2.50
CA ALA A 142 -6.43 0.57 3.26
C ALA A 142 -5.27 0.04 2.40
N MET A 143 -5.49 -1.02 1.63
CA MET A 143 -4.47 -1.63 0.78
C MET A 143 -4.06 -0.74 -0.40
N MET A 144 -5.02 0.01 -0.98
CA MET A 144 -4.71 1.05 -1.97
C MET A 144 -3.94 2.21 -1.35
N GLY A 145 -4.25 2.59 -0.11
CA GLY A 145 -3.49 3.59 0.65
C GLY A 145 -2.04 3.17 0.85
N VAL A 146 -1.80 1.92 1.27
CA VAL A 146 -0.45 1.34 1.41
C VAL A 146 0.28 1.37 0.06
N PHE A 147 -0.37 0.91 -1.02
CA PHE A 147 0.22 0.92 -2.35
C PHE A 147 0.70 2.32 -2.77
N ARG A 148 -0.18 3.32 -2.66
CA ARG A 148 0.10 4.73 -2.96
C ARG A 148 1.27 5.28 -2.16
N ALA A 149 1.28 5.03 -0.86
CA ALA A 149 2.36 5.48 0.02
C ALA A 149 3.72 4.87 -0.37
N VAL A 150 3.74 3.61 -0.77
CA VAL A 150 4.96 2.92 -1.19
C VAL A 150 5.46 3.46 -2.54
N ILE A 151 4.60 3.60 -3.55
CA ILE A 151 5.01 4.10 -4.87
C ILE A 151 5.48 5.55 -4.85
N ALA A 152 5.01 6.34 -3.89
CA ALA A 152 5.46 7.72 -3.70
C ALA A 152 6.95 7.82 -3.27
N VAL A 153 7.49 6.75 -2.67
CA VAL A 153 8.88 6.69 -2.20
C VAL A 153 9.72 5.74 -3.05
N GLN A 154 9.12 4.69 -3.61
CA GLN A 154 9.77 3.70 -4.45
C GLN A 154 9.23 3.76 -5.87
N PRO A 155 10.00 4.27 -6.86
CA PRO A 155 9.55 4.28 -8.23
C PRO A 155 9.30 2.85 -8.74
N LEU A 156 8.22 2.71 -9.50
CA LEU A 156 7.82 1.45 -10.11
C LEU A 156 8.88 0.94 -11.12
N LEU A 157 9.08 -0.39 -11.17
CA LEU A 157 10.01 -1.03 -12.10
C LEU A 157 9.49 -1.02 -13.55
N VAL A 158 10.36 -1.18 -14.54
CA VAL A 158 10.04 -1.12 -15.98
C VAL A 158 8.91 -2.07 -16.42
N ASN A 159 8.67 -3.17 -15.71
CA ASN A 159 7.59 -4.14 -15.98
C ASN A 159 6.19 -3.74 -15.45
N SER A 160 6.03 -2.52 -14.95
CA SER A 160 4.79 -2.02 -14.36
C SER A 160 3.58 -1.85 -15.30
N PRO A 161 3.70 -1.76 -16.64
CA PRO A 161 2.53 -1.73 -17.52
C PRO A 161 1.59 -2.94 -17.38
N LYS A 162 2.15 -4.14 -17.15
CA LYS A 162 1.35 -5.37 -16.98
C LYS A 162 0.55 -5.38 -15.67
N MET A 163 1.10 -4.76 -14.63
CA MET A 163 0.44 -4.62 -13.33
C MET A 163 -0.86 -3.83 -13.46
N ILE A 164 -0.86 -2.76 -14.26
CA ILE A 164 -2.03 -1.90 -14.45
C ILE A 164 -3.21 -2.71 -14.98
N SER A 165 -2.99 -3.48 -16.05
CA SER A 165 -4.04 -4.33 -16.63
C SER A 165 -4.44 -5.49 -15.69
N GLN A 166 -3.51 -6.06 -14.93
CA GLN A 166 -3.82 -7.20 -14.08
C GLN A 166 -4.59 -6.84 -12.80
N ILE A 167 -4.41 -5.62 -12.28
CA ILE A 167 -4.94 -5.20 -10.99
C ILE A 167 -6.05 -4.15 -11.18
N PHE A 168 -5.76 -3.02 -11.83
CA PHE A 168 -6.68 -1.89 -11.87
C PHE A 168 -7.87 -2.11 -12.80
N GLU A 169 -7.66 -2.82 -13.91
CA GLU A 169 -8.75 -3.22 -14.81
C GLU A 169 -9.83 -4.02 -14.06
N ARG A 170 -9.41 -4.95 -13.20
CA ARG A 170 -10.32 -5.77 -12.37
C ARG A 170 -11.13 -4.95 -11.37
N PHE A 171 -10.53 -3.93 -10.75
CA PHE A 171 -11.24 -3.03 -9.85
C PHE A 171 -12.24 -2.13 -10.59
N ILE A 172 -11.88 -1.66 -11.80
CA ILE A 172 -12.71 -0.76 -12.60
C ILE A 172 -13.87 -1.50 -13.27
N ASP A 173 -13.67 -2.76 -13.64
CA ASP A 173 -14.69 -3.59 -14.30
C ASP A 173 -15.85 -3.93 -13.36
N ARG A 174 -15.60 -3.90 -12.04
CA ARG A 174 -16.60 -4.15 -11.01
C ARG A 174 -17.00 -2.86 -10.29
N LYS A 175 -18.19 -2.36 -10.60
CA LYS A 175 -18.78 -1.19 -9.94
C LYS A 175 -18.94 -1.43 -8.44
N SER A 176 -18.57 -0.44 -7.63
CA SER A 176 -18.82 -0.44 -6.18
C SER A 176 -20.06 0.40 -5.87
N THR A 177 -20.80 0.02 -4.84
CA THR A 177 -21.79 0.89 -4.20
C THR A 177 -21.11 1.94 -3.32
N ASN A 178 -19.86 1.70 -2.91
CA ASN A 178 -19.07 2.59 -2.07
C ASN A 178 -18.07 3.42 -2.89
N MET A 179 -18.38 4.71 -3.05
CA MET A 179 -17.53 5.67 -3.76
C MET A 179 -16.13 5.80 -3.15
N SER A 180 -15.94 5.56 -1.84
CA SER A 180 -14.60 5.64 -1.24
C SER A 180 -13.66 4.57 -1.80
N VAL A 181 -14.18 3.38 -2.11
CA VAL A 181 -13.42 2.31 -2.76
C VAL A 181 -13.04 2.72 -4.16
N GLU A 182 -14.00 3.28 -4.90
CA GLU A 182 -13.77 3.73 -6.27
C GLU A 182 -12.68 4.79 -6.34
N LEU A 183 -12.79 5.80 -5.49
CA LEU A 183 -11.78 6.85 -5.39
C LEU A 183 -10.42 6.32 -4.94
N ALA A 184 -10.37 5.28 -4.10
CA ALA A 184 -9.10 4.71 -3.66
C ALA A 184 -8.30 4.10 -4.83
N TYR A 185 -8.93 3.26 -5.67
CA TYR A 185 -8.23 2.68 -6.82
C TYR A 185 -8.03 3.71 -7.96
N VAL A 186 -8.93 4.69 -8.12
CA VAL A 186 -8.76 5.77 -9.12
C VAL A 186 -7.59 6.68 -8.75
N ASN A 187 -7.46 7.07 -7.48
CA ASN A 187 -6.33 7.88 -7.02
C ASN A 187 -5.01 7.13 -7.15
N ALA A 188 -5.01 5.82 -6.85
CA ALA A 188 -3.84 4.98 -7.10
C ALA A 188 -3.49 4.88 -8.60
N LEU A 189 -4.50 4.78 -9.47
CA LEU A 189 -4.31 4.76 -10.93
C LEU A 189 -3.76 6.09 -11.47
N LEU A 190 -4.19 7.21 -10.90
CA LEU A 190 -3.67 8.55 -11.22
C LEU A 190 -2.21 8.68 -10.81
N GLU A 191 -1.81 8.19 -9.64
CA GLU A 191 -0.41 8.25 -9.19
C GLU A 191 0.55 7.44 -10.06
N ILE A 192 0.08 6.33 -10.63
CA ILE A 192 0.88 5.51 -11.53
C ILE A 192 0.75 5.92 -13.01
N SER A 193 -0.05 6.96 -13.32
CA SER A 193 -0.24 7.41 -14.70
C SER A 193 1.06 7.83 -15.40
N PRO A 194 2.10 8.39 -14.73
CA PRO A 194 3.36 8.71 -15.42
C PRO A 194 4.06 7.48 -16.03
N TYR A 195 3.80 6.27 -15.53
CA TYR A 195 4.44 5.05 -16.00
C TYR A 195 3.77 4.45 -17.23
N ASN A 196 2.45 4.56 -17.35
CA ASN A 196 1.71 4.16 -18.56
C ASN A 196 0.46 5.05 -18.73
N PRO A 197 0.64 6.28 -19.23
CA PRO A 197 -0.43 7.26 -19.24
C PRO A 197 -1.58 6.89 -20.18
N GLU A 198 -1.29 6.14 -21.25
CA GLU A 198 -2.29 5.69 -22.24
C GLU A 198 -3.28 4.71 -21.58
N LYS A 199 -2.78 3.58 -21.03
CA LYS A 199 -3.63 2.59 -20.38
C LYS A 199 -4.33 3.16 -19.14
N CYS A 200 -3.66 4.00 -18.36
CA CYS A 200 -4.29 4.68 -17.24
C CYS A 200 -5.45 5.56 -17.69
N LEU A 201 -5.27 6.36 -18.76
CA LEU A 201 -6.33 7.22 -19.27
C LEU A 201 -7.52 6.40 -19.79
N ASP A 202 -7.29 5.28 -20.47
CA ASP A 202 -8.36 4.40 -20.96
C ASP A 202 -9.21 3.84 -19.82
N LEU A 203 -8.55 3.32 -18.79
CA LEU A 203 -9.20 2.82 -17.59
C LEU A 203 -9.96 3.92 -16.82
N LEU A 204 -9.33 5.09 -16.69
CA LEU A 204 -9.94 6.25 -16.05
C LEU A 204 -11.21 6.70 -16.82
N ARG A 205 -11.18 6.71 -18.16
CA ARG A 205 -12.37 7.02 -18.99
C ARG A 205 -13.49 6.03 -18.79
N LYS A 206 -13.16 4.73 -18.80
CA LYS A 206 -14.12 3.66 -18.52
C LYS A 206 -14.81 3.87 -17.17
N TRP A 207 -14.04 4.19 -16.13
CA TRP A 207 -14.60 4.49 -14.81
C TRP A 207 -15.48 5.75 -14.82
N GLN A 208 -15.03 6.83 -15.47
CA GLN A 208 -15.78 8.09 -15.57
C GLN A 208 -17.13 7.90 -16.26
N ASP A 209 -17.16 7.14 -17.37
CA ASP A 209 -18.38 6.87 -18.12
C ASP A 209 -19.41 6.10 -17.29
N ASN A 210 -18.95 5.22 -16.39
CA ASN A 210 -19.78 4.46 -15.46
C ASN A 210 -20.30 5.29 -14.26
N ASN A 211 -19.72 6.48 -14.03
CA ASN A 211 -19.96 7.35 -12.87
C ASN A 211 -20.30 8.80 -13.25
N LYS A 212 -20.87 9.02 -14.45
CA LYS A 212 -21.28 10.34 -14.93
C LYS A 212 -22.08 11.10 -13.88
N GLY A 213 -21.69 12.35 -13.63
CA GLY A 213 -22.34 13.25 -12.67
C GLY A 213 -22.02 13.00 -11.19
N LYS A 214 -21.23 11.96 -10.85
CA LYS A 214 -20.86 11.63 -9.47
C LYS A 214 -19.36 11.78 -9.17
N VAL A 215 -18.57 12.18 -10.18
CA VAL A 215 -17.12 12.34 -10.05
C VAL A 215 -16.79 13.61 -9.27
N PRO A 216 -16.03 13.54 -8.17
CA PRO A 216 -15.59 14.73 -7.44
C PRO A 216 -14.73 15.65 -8.31
N ASN A 217 -14.87 16.96 -8.13
CA ASN A 217 -14.15 17.97 -8.92
C ASN A 217 -12.63 17.79 -8.89
N GLN A 218 -12.06 17.46 -7.73
CA GLN A 218 -10.62 17.24 -7.58
C GLN A 218 -10.11 16.05 -8.43
N THR A 219 -10.86 14.94 -8.44
CA THR A 219 -10.54 13.76 -9.27
C THR A 219 -10.64 14.10 -10.74
N PHE A 220 -11.63 14.90 -11.14
CA PHE A 220 -11.78 15.39 -12.51
C PHE A 220 -10.60 16.29 -12.94
N SER A 221 -10.13 17.19 -12.08
CA SER A 221 -8.95 18.01 -12.35
C SER A 221 -7.69 17.18 -12.58
N ASN A 222 -7.45 16.16 -11.75
CA ASN A 222 -6.31 15.25 -11.92
C ASN A 222 -6.39 14.45 -13.22
N PHE A 223 -7.60 14.06 -13.61
CA PHE A 223 -7.85 13.42 -14.91
C PHE A 223 -7.41 14.28 -16.10
N LEU A 224 -7.75 15.58 -16.06
CA LEU A 224 -7.34 16.55 -17.07
C LEU A 224 -5.81 16.72 -17.12
N GLN A 225 -5.12 16.60 -15.98
CA GLN A 225 -3.66 16.63 -15.94
C GLN A 225 -3.06 15.43 -16.69
N VAL A 226 -3.56 14.21 -16.47
CA VAL A 226 -3.11 13.01 -17.22
C VAL A 226 -3.33 13.17 -18.72
N ARG A 227 -4.49 13.71 -19.13
CA ARG A 227 -4.79 14.02 -20.54
C ARG A 227 -3.79 15.01 -21.13
N THR A 228 -3.45 16.05 -20.37
CA THR A 228 -2.47 17.07 -20.78
C THR A 228 -1.08 16.47 -20.95
N MET A 229 -0.63 15.59 -20.03
CA MET A 229 0.67 14.90 -20.14
C MET A 229 0.79 14.11 -21.45
N LEU A 230 -0.27 13.41 -21.86
CA LEU A 230 -0.31 12.69 -23.14
C LEU A 230 -0.23 13.62 -24.35
N SER A 231 -0.97 14.73 -24.32
CA SER A 231 -0.94 15.71 -25.42
C SER A 231 0.45 16.33 -25.62
N GLN A 232 1.18 16.59 -24.53
CA GLN A 232 2.56 17.09 -24.58
C GLN A 232 3.54 16.04 -25.12
N LYS A 233 3.36 14.75 -24.76
CA LYS A 233 4.15 13.64 -25.29
C LYS A 233 3.96 13.48 -26.81
N SER A 234 2.74 13.61 -27.30
CA SER A 234 2.40 13.55 -28.73
C SER A 234 2.86 14.78 -29.52
N GLY A 235 2.95 15.96 -28.88
CA GLY A 235 3.49 17.18 -29.49
C GLY A 235 5.00 17.10 -29.75
N ARG A 236 5.77 16.61 -28.78
CA ARG A 236 7.24 16.46 -28.89
C ARG A 236 7.70 15.49 -30.00
N GLY A 237 6.85 14.55 -30.41
CA GLY A 237 7.14 13.63 -31.52
C GLY A 237 7.00 14.24 -32.92
N ARG A 238 6.35 15.41 -33.06
CA ARG A 238 6.23 16.11 -34.36
C ARG A 238 7.37 17.09 -34.62
N ASP A 239 7.98 17.63 -33.56
CA ASP A 239 9.04 18.64 -33.69
C ASP A 239 10.45 18.03 -33.86
N SER A 240 10.64 16.72 -33.70
CA SER A 240 11.93 16.04 -33.93
C SER A 240 12.11 15.49 -35.36
N LYS A 241 11.24 15.87 -36.30
CA LYS A 241 11.30 15.50 -37.73
C LYS A 241 11.55 16.72 -38.63
N ARG A 242 12.30 17.71 -38.15
CA ARG A 242 12.82 18.81 -38.97
C ARG A 242 14.32 18.90 -38.83
#